data_AF-A0A8H7LL52-F1
#
_entry.id   AF-A0A8H7LL52-F1
#
_cell.length_a   1.000
_cell.length_b   1.000
_cell.length_c   1.000
_cell.angle_alpha   90.00
_cell.angle_beta   90.00
_cell.angle_gamma   90.00
#
_symmetry.space_group_name_H-M   'P 1'
#
loop_
_entity.id
_entity.type
_entity.pdbx_description
1 polymer ?
#
loop_
_entity_poly.entity_id
_entity_poly.type
_entity_poly.pdbx_seq_one_letter_code
_entity_poly.pdbx_strand_id
1 'polypeptide(L)'
;MLFGPTNTPGLVLTGIFLDPITGPFAMSRPVATLRQTDNNHIIEINDSVTEDIYSQNELDARYAQLGWPSLSRLPSKPGDISSFGDQPTIGAEIWASRRFMVQRVSVNVAPEDLRPVEPFVEAIEEALGQETRVLQLKALQKVFAVWGEVIPLNMVAGASLAVTGTLSAGTQLPDGAPPNSPPGDRPYNLSDIIDRHLSTSRTFVRKLESRVQGGFSEALLNEGYEGWLKSVAENPATWTVVKVHRVVPITDILGDKLRRSVEQVFGSSLVYRSPGVGAPHGSGFECDTKVLRAIERIKVWYSDSRIRDISIKYVGGAVSGPYSFGSLNPQSQSDDFILGSGEYITDVFVWYHVDGWIAGLQFFKTSLECSPIYGIKDRELITTHPPVLLSGNGNALLGFSGTFYSDSICQVKAVWRRDITVGRYRHTQTSFTGALHGFVFNDLQHLADPATSRIAEITARTENSLANLSTTYVSISGGAIVRSETPARGTDRGPLQTMILEDDEYIIGFTYIFNAEEHPPFGTDKGDVTFDFKAPKNIDGKDMVLHYMAGKACGCVHSILFVWADKPLQATDIQ
;
A
#
# COMPACT_ATOMS: atom_id res chain seq x y z
N MET A 1 -34.21 -7.61 -14.11
CA MET A 1 -34.93 -7.47 -15.40
C MET A 1 -33.89 -7.12 -16.44
N LEU A 2 -33.59 -8.04 -17.36
CA LEU A 2 -32.63 -7.74 -18.43
C LEU A 2 -33.19 -6.70 -19.39
N PHE A 3 -34.51 -6.66 -19.61
CA PHE A 3 -35.20 -5.68 -20.44
C PHE A 3 -36.15 -4.83 -19.57
N GLY A 4 -36.04 -3.50 -19.66
CA GLY A 4 -37.06 -2.59 -19.10
C GLY A 4 -38.35 -2.61 -19.92
N PRO A 5 -39.41 -1.87 -19.50
CA PRO A 5 -40.67 -1.77 -20.25
C PRO A 5 -40.51 -1.25 -21.69
N THR A 6 -39.34 -0.75 -22.05
CA THR A 6 -38.95 -0.22 -23.36
C THR A 6 -38.05 -1.17 -24.18
N ASN A 7 -37.91 -2.45 -23.81
CA ASN A 7 -37.00 -3.41 -24.47
C ASN A 7 -35.51 -2.99 -24.50
N THR A 8 -35.09 -2.02 -23.69
CA THR A 8 -33.68 -1.66 -23.53
C THR A 8 -33.01 -2.54 -22.47
N PRO A 9 -31.83 -3.11 -22.78
CA PRO A 9 -31.23 -4.10 -21.89
C PRO A 9 -30.52 -3.44 -20.68
N GLY A 10 -31.22 -3.30 -19.55
CA GLY A 10 -30.74 -2.55 -18.38
C GLY A 10 -29.45 -3.07 -17.73
N LEU A 11 -29.16 -4.37 -17.89
CA LEU A 11 -27.96 -4.99 -17.33
C LEU A 11 -26.70 -4.80 -18.18
N VAL A 12 -26.85 -4.49 -19.49
CA VAL A 12 -25.73 -4.21 -20.42
C VAL A 12 -25.01 -2.93 -20.04
N LEU A 13 -25.74 -1.98 -19.46
CA LEU A 13 -25.29 -0.60 -19.28
C LEU A 13 -24.86 -0.28 -17.85
N THR A 14 -24.88 -1.29 -16.99
CA THR A 14 -24.56 -1.19 -15.58
C THR A 14 -23.13 -1.62 -15.33
N GLY A 15 -22.38 -0.84 -14.55
CA GLY A 15 -21.03 -1.22 -14.19
C GLY A 15 -21.01 -2.38 -13.21
N ILE A 16 -19.94 -3.17 -13.27
CA ILE A 16 -19.70 -4.35 -12.45
C ILE A 16 -18.50 -4.06 -11.55
N PHE A 17 -18.68 -4.25 -10.25
CA PHE A 17 -17.62 -4.23 -9.27
C PHE A 17 -17.05 -5.65 -9.11
N LEU A 18 -15.73 -5.80 -9.19
CA LEU A 18 -15.06 -7.09 -9.09
C LEU A 18 -14.62 -7.32 -7.64
N ASP A 19 -15.49 -7.88 -6.80
CA ASP A 19 -15.18 -8.16 -5.41
C ASP A 19 -14.24 -9.39 -5.30
N PRO A 20 -13.06 -9.27 -4.66
CA PRO A 20 -12.15 -10.39 -4.44
C PRO A 20 -12.69 -11.48 -3.50
N ILE A 21 -13.78 -11.23 -2.77
CA ILE A 21 -14.38 -12.18 -1.83
C ILE A 21 -15.60 -12.86 -2.46
N THR A 22 -16.55 -12.08 -2.97
CA THR A 22 -17.85 -12.62 -3.44
C THR A 22 -17.95 -12.81 -4.95
N GLY A 23 -17.04 -12.24 -5.73
CA GLY A 23 -17.05 -12.28 -7.20
C GLY A 23 -17.67 -11.03 -7.84
N PRO A 24 -17.96 -11.04 -9.15
CA PRO A 24 -18.51 -9.90 -9.87
C PRO A 24 -19.92 -9.55 -9.37
N PHE A 25 -20.12 -8.29 -9.01
CA PHE A 25 -21.37 -7.74 -8.50
C PHE A 25 -21.84 -6.57 -9.37
N ALA A 26 -23.12 -6.59 -9.79
CA ALA A 26 -23.69 -5.52 -10.59
C ALA A 26 -24.11 -4.34 -9.72
N MET A 27 -23.68 -3.13 -10.10
CA MET A 27 -24.04 -1.92 -9.38
C MET A 27 -25.51 -1.54 -9.60
N SER A 28 -26.05 -0.65 -8.78
CA SER A 28 -27.45 -0.24 -8.89
C SER A 28 -27.70 0.86 -9.95
N ARG A 29 -26.62 1.45 -10.51
CA ARG A 29 -26.69 2.60 -11.42
C ARG A 29 -26.14 2.24 -12.80
N PRO A 30 -26.82 2.64 -13.89
CA PRO A 30 -26.27 2.52 -15.23
C PRO A 30 -25.09 3.49 -15.37
N VAL A 31 -23.95 3.00 -15.83
CA VAL A 31 -22.73 3.80 -16.06
C VAL A 31 -22.64 4.32 -17.49
N ALA A 32 -23.38 3.70 -18.42
CA ALA A 32 -23.37 4.04 -19.84
C ALA A 32 -24.78 4.07 -20.44
N THR A 33 -24.86 4.61 -21.65
CA THR A 33 -26.03 4.58 -22.55
C THR A 33 -25.56 4.19 -23.94
N LEU A 34 -26.43 3.59 -24.74
CA LEU A 34 -26.15 3.32 -26.14
C LEU A 34 -26.26 4.62 -26.95
N ARG A 35 -25.33 4.83 -27.89
CA ARG A 35 -25.36 5.98 -28.81
C ARG A 35 -26.50 5.87 -29.82
N GLN A 36 -26.85 4.66 -30.22
CA GLN A 36 -27.99 4.36 -31.09
C GLN A 36 -28.91 3.37 -30.37
N THR A 37 -30.23 3.60 -30.47
CA THR A 37 -31.25 2.75 -29.84
C THR A 37 -31.61 1.51 -30.65
N ASP A 38 -30.83 1.19 -31.67
CA ASP A 38 -31.14 0.10 -32.59
C ASP A 38 -30.80 -1.25 -31.94
N ASN A 39 -31.70 -2.22 -32.07
CA ASN A 39 -31.56 -3.55 -31.45
C ASN A 39 -30.55 -4.47 -32.17
N ASN A 40 -29.72 -3.94 -33.07
CA ASN A 40 -28.77 -4.71 -33.88
C ASN A 40 -27.68 -5.40 -33.04
N HIS A 41 -27.54 -5.05 -31.77
CA HIS A 41 -26.62 -5.64 -30.81
C HIS A 41 -27.14 -6.93 -30.17
N ILE A 42 -28.39 -7.32 -30.45
CA ILE A 42 -29.09 -8.41 -29.80
C ILE A 42 -29.44 -9.48 -30.83
N ILE A 43 -28.94 -10.69 -30.63
CA ILE A 43 -29.17 -11.83 -31.50
C ILE A 43 -29.91 -12.89 -30.68
N GLU A 44 -31.11 -13.25 -31.13
CA GLU A 44 -31.84 -14.38 -30.55
C GLU A 44 -31.12 -15.69 -30.89
N ILE A 45 -30.93 -16.52 -29.87
CA ILE A 45 -30.32 -17.84 -29.96
C ILE A 45 -31.20 -18.83 -29.22
N ASN A 46 -31.16 -20.10 -29.59
CA ASN A 46 -31.98 -21.11 -28.92
C ASN A 46 -31.20 -22.42 -28.80
N ASP A 47 -30.13 -22.35 -28.01
CA ASP A 47 -29.20 -23.44 -27.82
C ASP A 47 -29.13 -23.85 -26.35
N SER A 48 -28.76 -25.09 -26.10
CA SER A 48 -28.47 -25.60 -24.77
C SER A 48 -27.06 -26.15 -24.74
N VAL A 49 -26.24 -25.66 -23.82
CA VAL A 49 -24.80 -25.95 -23.79
C VAL A 49 -24.39 -26.37 -22.38
N THR A 50 -23.64 -27.47 -22.29
CA THR A 50 -22.94 -27.86 -21.06
C THR A 50 -21.47 -27.49 -21.18
N GLU A 51 -20.92 -26.84 -20.16
CA GLU A 51 -19.51 -26.45 -20.10
C GLU A 51 -18.87 -26.89 -18.80
N ASP A 52 -17.65 -27.39 -18.93
CA ASP A 52 -16.77 -27.76 -17.82
C ASP A 52 -15.59 -26.79 -17.75
N ILE A 53 -15.40 -26.18 -16.59
CA ILE A 53 -14.37 -25.17 -16.35
C ILE A 53 -13.50 -25.61 -15.19
N TYR A 54 -12.20 -25.74 -15.45
CA TYR A 54 -11.19 -26.04 -14.45
C TYR A 54 -10.48 -24.75 -14.02
N SER A 55 -10.54 -24.44 -12.73
CA SER A 55 -10.02 -23.19 -12.14
C SER A 55 -8.80 -23.46 -11.27
N GLN A 56 -7.90 -22.48 -11.17
CA GLN A 56 -6.65 -22.62 -10.41
C GLN A 56 -6.84 -22.39 -8.90
N ASN A 57 -7.87 -21.63 -8.53
CA ASN A 57 -8.18 -21.26 -7.16
C ASN A 57 -9.70 -21.08 -6.99
N GLU A 58 -10.14 -20.91 -5.74
CA GLU A 58 -11.55 -20.72 -5.39
C GLU A 58 -12.16 -19.47 -6.04
N LEU A 59 -11.41 -18.38 -6.15
CA LEU A 59 -11.91 -17.11 -6.70
C LEU A 59 -12.25 -17.25 -8.18
N ASP A 60 -11.34 -17.82 -8.98
CA ASP A 60 -11.60 -18.14 -10.38
C ASP A 60 -12.77 -19.11 -10.53
N ALA A 61 -12.93 -20.05 -9.59
CA ALA A 61 -14.06 -20.97 -9.57
C ALA A 61 -15.40 -20.26 -9.30
N ARG A 62 -15.42 -19.23 -8.44
CA ARG A 62 -16.60 -18.36 -8.21
C ARG A 62 -16.96 -17.56 -9.47
N TYR A 63 -15.98 -17.01 -10.18
CA TYR A 63 -16.20 -16.33 -11.46
C TYR A 63 -16.74 -17.29 -12.51
N ALA A 64 -16.14 -18.47 -12.63
CA ALA A 64 -16.60 -19.53 -13.50
C ALA A 64 -18.04 -19.94 -13.16
N GLN A 65 -18.42 -20.11 -11.90
CA GLN A 65 -19.79 -20.43 -11.52
C GLN A 65 -20.81 -19.37 -11.99
N LEU A 66 -20.40 -18.11 -12.05
CA LEU A 66 -21.25 -16.95 -12.36
C LEU A 66 -21.39 -16.62 -13.86
N GLY A 67 -20.74 -17.35 -14.76
CA GLY A 67 -20.73 -16.99 -16.17
C GLY A 67 -19.47 -16.23 -16.62
N TRP A 68 -18.58 -15.87 -15.71
CA TRP A 68 -17.50 -14.90 -15.97
C TRP A 68 -16.17 -15.55 -16.35
N PRO A 69 -15.32 -14.87 -17.15
CA PRO A 69 -13.93 -15.27 -17.35
C PRO A 69 -13.14 -15.24 -16.04
N SER A 70 -12.05 -16.02 -15.98
CA SER A 70 -11.10 -15.94 -14.87
C SER A 70 -10.51 -14.53 -14.76
N LEU A 71 -10.09 -14.16 -13.56
CA LEU A 71 -9.61 -12.81 -13.27
C LEU A 71 -8.36 -12.46 -14.10
N SER A 72 -7.51 -13.45 -14.34
CA SER A 72 -6.33 -13.37 -15.22
C SER A 72 -6.64 -13.07 -16.69
N ARG A 73 -7.89 -13.27 -17.13
CA ARG A 73 -8.36 -13.02 -18.49
C ARG A 73 -9.17 -11.71 -18.60
N LEU A 74 -9.39 -11.01 -17.49
CA LEU A 74 -10.05 -9.71 -17.48
C LEU A 74 -9.02 -8.60 -17.80
N PRO A 75 -9.46 -7.50 -18.44
CA PRO A 75 -8.59 -6.37 -18.71
C PRO A 75 -8.12 -5.72 -17.40
N SER A 76 -6.91 -5.16 -17.41
CA SER A 76 -6.37 -4.41 -16.28
C SER A 76 -7.30 -3.25 -15.91
N LYS A 77 -7.65 -3.15 -14.62
CA LYS A 77 -8.57 -2.12 -14.14
C LYS A 77 -7.84 -0.83 -13.73
N PRO A 78 -8.55 0.31 -13.66
CA PRO A 78 -7.96 1.56 -13.18
C PRO A 78 -7.47 1.38 -11.73
N GLY A 79 -6.16 1.54 -11.53
CA GLY A 79 -5.53 1.32 -10.23
C GLY A 79 -5.10 -0.12 -9.95
N ASP A 80 -5.08 -1.01 -10.94
CA ASP A 80 -4.40 -2.30 -10.85
C ASP A 80 -2.88 -2.10 -10.71
N ILE A 81 -2.43 -1.89 -9.47
CA ILE A 81 -1.06 -2.18 -9.06
C ILE A 81 -1.09 -3.64 -8.58
N SER A 82 -1.28 -4.58 -9.51
CA SER A 82 -1.20 -6.03 -9.27
C SER A 82 -1.70 -6.47 -7.88
N SER A 83 -3.01 -6.32 -7.63
CA SER A 83 -3.65 -6.60 -6.33
C SER A 83 -3.79 -8.08 -6.00
N PHE A 84 -3.05 -8.95 -6.67
CA PHE A 84 -3.02 -10.37 -6.36
C PHE A 84 -1.67 -10.65 -5.73
N GLY A 85 -1.66 -10.65 -4.40
CA GLY A 85 -0.68 -11.45 -3.68
C GLY A 85 -0.73 -12.86 -4.27
N ASP A 86 0.43 -13.45 -4.50
CA ASP A 86 0.51 -14.88 -4.72
C ASP A 86 -0.20 -15.52 -3.53
N GLN A 87 -1.43 -15.98 -3.76
CA GLN A 87 -2.12 -16.80 -2.78
C GLN A 87 -1.18 -17.98 -2.54
N PRO A 88 -0.87 -18.29 -1.27
CA PRO A 88 -0.02 -19.43 -1.00
C PRO A 88 -0.65 -20.63 -1.70
N THR A 89 0.14 -21.32 -2.52
CA THR A 89 -0.21 -22.62 -3.10
C THR A 89 -0.43 -23.60 -1.95
N ILE A 90 -1.61 -23.53 -1.34
CA ILE A 90 -2.08 -24.46 -0.33
C ILE A 90 -2.81 -25.55 -1.10
N GLY A 91 -2.09 -26.66 -1.31
CA GLY A 91 -2.64 -27.93 -1.76
C GLY A 91 -3.05 -27.98 -3.23
N ALA A 92 -2.64 -29.03 -3.93
CA ALA A 92 -3.01 -29.31 -5.31
C ALA A 92 -4.49 -29.76 -5.46
N GLU A 93 -5.45 -28.98 -4.95
CA GLU A 93 -6.88 -29.21 -5.19
C GLU A 93 -7.27 -28.57 -6.53
N ILE A 94 -7.73 -29.39 -7.49
CA ILE A 94 -8.20 -28.90 -8.80
C ILE A 94 -9.65 -28.45 -8.63
N TRP A 95 -9.91 -27.14 -8.78
CA TRP A 95 -11.27 -26.62 -8.77
C TRP A 95 -11.96 -26.88 -10.11
N ALA A 96 -13.19 -27.37 -10.08
CA ALA A 96 -13.98 -27.64 -11.27
C ALA A 96 -15.41 -27.10 -11.11
N SER A 97 -15.93 -26.50 -12.18
CA SER A 97 -17.31 -26.05 -12.30
C SER A 97 -17.95 -26.66 -13.54
N ARG A 98 -19.08 -27.35 -13.38
CA ARG A 98 -19.93 -27.79 -14.48
C ARG A 98 -21.16 -26.90 -14.55
N ARG A 99 -21.48 -26.40 -15.74
CA ARG A 99 -22.64 -25.54 -15.98
C ARG A 99 -23.45 -26.05 -17.14
N PHE A 100 -24.75 -26.14 -16.96
CA PHE A 100 -25.70 -26.27 -18.05
C PHE A 100 -26.39 -24.93 -18.27
N MET A 101 -26.40 -24.45 -19.52
CA MET A 101 -26.98 -23.16 -19.89
C MET A 101 -28.00 -23.34 -20.99
N VAL A 102 -29.18 -22.77 -20.79
CA VAL A 102 -30.20 -22.56 -21.81
C VAL A 102 -30.02 -21.13 -22.31
N GLN A 103 -29.50 -21.00 -23.54
CA GLN A 103 -29.12 -19.73 -24.12
C GLN A 103 -30.26 -19.20 -24.99
N ARG A 104 -30.66 -17.95 -24.75
CA ARG A 104 -31.82 -17.31 -25.41
C ARG A 104 -31.44 -16.10 -26.24
N VAL A 105 -30.46 -15.34 -25.77
CA VAL A 105 -30.04 -14.12 -26.44
C VAL A 105 -28.54 -13.94 -26.28
N SER A 106 -27.84 -13.59 -27.35
CA SER A 106 -26.48 -13.05 -27.30
C SER A 106 -26.54 -11.54 -27.47
N VAL A 107 -25.80 -10.81 -26.63
CA VAL A 107 -25.67 -9.37 -26.70
C VAL A 107 -24.21 -9.03 -27.01
N ASN A 108 -23.99 -8.26 -28.07
CA ASN A 108 -22.69 -7.81 -28.54
C ASN A 108 -22.70 -6.30 -28.78
N VAL A 109 -22.10 -5.55 -27.87
CA VAL A 109 -21.97 -4.10 -27.92
C VAL A 109 -20.51 -3.74 -28.12
N ALA A 110 -20.23 -2.85 -29.08
CA ALA A 110 -18.88 -2.32 -29.24
C ALA A 110 -18.64 -1.20 -28.21
N PRO A 111 -17.42 -1.02 -27.67
CA PRO A 111 -17.11 0.10 -26.78
C PRO A 111 -17.48 1.45 -27.39
N GLU A 112 -17.33 1.59 -28.71
CA GLU A 112 -17.58 2.81 -29.47
C GLU A 112 -19.07 3.16 -29.55
N ASP A 113 -19.96 2.19 -29.33
CA ASP A 113 -21.41 2.36 -29.30
C ASP A 113 -21.91 2.84 -27.94
N LEU A 114 -21.03 2.90 -26.94
CA LEU A 114 -21.35 3.38 -25.60
C LEU A 114 -21.03 4.87 -25.43
N ARG A 115 -21.81 5.51 -24.59
CA ARG A 115 -21.54 6.86 -24.07
C ARG A 115 -21.75 6.85 -22.55
N PRO A 116 -20.81 7.39 -21.76
CA PRO A 116 -20.95 7.45 -20.31
C PRO A 116 -22.13 8.35 -19.96
N VAL A 117 -22.83 8.01 -18.87
CA VAL A 117 -23.90 8.89 -18.36
C VAL A 117 -23.29 10.14 -17.73
N GLU A 118 -23.96 11.28 -17.86
CA GLU A 118 -23.48 12.55 -17.34
C GLU A 118 -23.10 12.50 -15.85
N PRO A 119 -23.91 11.89 -14.95
CA PRO A 119 -23.58 11.87 -13.52
C PRO A 119 -22.33 11.04 -13.20
N PHE A 120 -21.94 10.09 -14.07
CA PHE A 120 -20.68 9.37 -13.93
C PHE A 120 -19.50 10.25 -14.35
N VAL A 121 -19.64 11.01 -15.44
CA VAL A 121 -18.62 11.96 -15.91
C VAL A 121 -18.38 13.04 -14.86
N GLU A 122 -19.45 13.65 -14.33
CA GLU A 122 -19.38 14.66 -13.27
C GLU A 122 -18.66 14.13 -12.03
N ALA A 123 -18.96 12.89 -11.61
CA ALA A 123 -18.31 12.27 -10.46
C ALA A 123 -16.80 12.06 -10.67
N ILE A 124 -16.38 11.70 -11.89
CA ILE A 124 -14.96 11.59 -12.26
C ILE A 124 -14.30 12.98 -12.26
N GLU A 125 -14.96 13.99 -12.81
CA GLU A 125 -14.44 15.36 -12.84
C GLU A 125 -14.29 15.95 -11.43
N GLU A 126 -15.29 15.75 -10.56
CA GLU A 126 -15.24 16.15 -9.15
C GLU A 126 -14.11 15.44 -8.40
N ALA A 127 -13.91 14.15 -8.68
CA ALA A 127 -12.81 13.38 -8.10
C ALA A 127 -11.45 13.90 -8.58
N LEU A 128 -11.32 14.26 -9.85
CA LEU A 128 -10.09 14.86 -10.40
C LEU A 128 -9.88 16.31 -9.93
N GLY A 129 -10.95 17.02 -9.56
CA GLY A 129 -10.92 18.39 -9.05
C GLY A 129 -10.44 18.52 -7.61
N GLN A 130 -10.19 17.41 -6.91
CA GLN A 130 -9.69 17.44 -5.54
C GLN A 130 -8.29 18.10 -5.46
N GLU A 131 -8.05 18.84 -4.37
CA GLU A 131 -6.86 19.68 -4.18
C GLU A 131 -5.54 18.91 -4.21
N THR A 132 -5.56 17.69 -3.67
CA THR A 132 -4.36 16.84 -3.59
C THR A 132 -4.57 15.54 -4.34
N ARG A 133 -3.48 15.01 -4.88
CA ARG A 133 -3.51 13.73 -5.61
C ARG A 133 -4.02 12.55 -4.78
N VAL A 134 -3.80 12.58 -3.47
CA VAL A 134 -4.30 11.58 -2.53
C VAL A 134 -5.81 11.62 -2.45
N LEU A 135 -6.37 12.82 -2.33
CA LEU A 135 -7.81 13.03 -2.35
C LEU A 135 -8.39 12.66 -3.72
N GLN A 136 -7.70 12.98 -4.81
CA GLN A 136 -8.10 12.54 -6.16
C GLN A 136 -8.17 11.02 -6.25
N LEU A 137 -7.15 10.30 -5.79
CA LEU A 137 -7.13 8.84 -5.79
C LEU A 137 -8.26 8.25 -4.94
N LYS A 138 -8.42 8.71 -3.69
CA LYS A 138 -9.48 8.23 -2.79
C LYS A 138 -10.87 8.53 -3.36
N ALA A 139 -11.06 9.69 -3.97
CA ALA A 139 -12.30 10.05 -4.63
C ALA A 139 -12.57 9.16 -5.84
N LEU A 140 -11.59 8.93 -6.72
CA LEU A 140 -11.72 8.03 -7.87
C LEU A 140 -12.02 6.58 -7.44
N GLN A 141 -11.39 6.08 -6.38
CA GLN A 141 -11.70 4.76 -5.81
C GLN A 141 -13.15 4.68 -5.32
N LYS A 142 -13.66 5.73 -4.65
CA LYS A 142 -15.08 5.81 -4.25
C LYS A 142 -16.00 5.83 -5.46
N VAL A 143 -15.65 6.55 -6.52
CA VAL A 143 -16.41 6.56 -7.77
C VAL A 143 -16.50 5.14 -8.33
N PHE A 144 -15.39 4.41 -8.47
CA PHE A 144 -15.41 3.04 -8.98
C PHE A 144 -16.13 2.04 -8.06
N ALA A 145 -16.06 2.24 -6.74
CA ALA A 145 -16.85 1.44 -5.79
C ALA A 145 -18.37 1.66 -5.91
N VAL A 146 -18.81 2.82 -6.43
CA VAL A 146 -20.24 3.18 -6.60
C VAL A 146 -20.74 2.84 -8.00
N TRP A 147 -19.91 3.05 -9.02
CA TRP A 147 -20.29 2.93 -10.42
C TRP A 147 -19.85 1.62 -11.07
N GLY A 148 -18.91 0.89 -10.45
CA GLY A 148 -18.30 -0.32 -10.97
C GLY A 148 -16.88 -0.08 -11.50
N GLU A 149 -16.21 -1.17 -11.88
CA GLU A 149 -14.85 -1.14 -12.44
C GLU A 149 -14.85 -1.49 -13.94
N VAL A 150 -15.76 -2.38 -14.35
CA VAL A 150 -15.86 -2.87 -15.74
C VAL A 150 -17.30 -2.87 -16.24
N ILE A 151 -17.49 -2.93 -17.56
CA ILE A 151 -18.79 -3.09 -18.21
C ILE A 151 -18.74 -4.30 -19.16
N PRO A 152 -19.72 -5.23 -19.11
CA PRO A 152 -19.77 -6.37 -20.02
C PRO A 152 -20.24 -5.93 -21.41
N LEU A 153 -19.52 -6.38 -22.45
CA LEU A 153 -19.78 -6.00 -23.84
C LEU A 153 -20.26 -7.17 -24.70
N ASN A 154 -19.76 -8.36 -24.42
CA ASN A 154 -20.20 -9.59 -25.08
C ASN A 154 -20.68 -10.56 -24.00
N MET A 155 -21.96 -10.90 -24.06
CA MET A 155 -22.59 -11.79 -23.10
C MET A 155 -23.76 -12.57 -23.67
N VAL A 156 -24.15 -13.61 -22.95
CA VAL A 156 -25.30 -14.45 -23.25
C VAL A 156 -26.28 -14.39 -22.09
N ALA A 157 -27.55 -14.20 -22.43
CA ALA A 157 -28.67 -14.20 -21.52
C ALA A 157 -29.56 -15.44 -21.72
N GLY A 158 -30.12 -15.92 -20.62
CA GLY A 158 -30.97 -17.10 -20.59
C GLY A 158 -31.10 -17.61 -19.16
N ALA A 159 -30.93 -18.93 -18.98
CA ALA A 159 -30.95 -19.55 -17.66
C ALA A 159 -29.84 -20.61 -17.52
N SER A 160 -29.35 -20.86 -16.31
CA SER A 160 -28.27 -21.81 -16.07
C SER A 160 -28.34 -22.51 -14.73
N LEU A 161 -27.88 -23.77 -14.72
CA LEU A 161 -27.61 -24.57 -13.53
C LEU A 161 -26.09 -24.74 -13.42
N ALA A 162 -25.52 -24.47 -12.25
CA ALA A 162 -24.08 -24.59 -12.02
C ALA A 162 -23.76 -25.29 -10.72
N VAL A 163 -22.74 -26.14 -10.73
CA VAL A 163 -22.16 -26.74 -9.52
C VAL A 163 -20.65 -26.66 -9.58
N THR A 164 -20.05 -26.33 -8.44
CA THR A 164 -18.62 -26.07 -8.30
C THR A 164 -18.07 -26.77 -7.06
N GLY A 165 -16.91 -27.41 -7.19
CA GLY A 165 -16.21 -28.08 -6.10
C GLY A 165 -14.79 -28.45 -6.47
N THR A 166 -14.19 -29.38 -5.73
CA THR A 166 -12.81 -29.81 -5.94
C THR A 166 -12.72 -31.29 -6.33
N LEU A 167 -11.84 -31.56 -7.30
CA LEU A 167 -11.52 -32.89 -7.80
C LEU A 167 -10.24 -33.40 -7.17
N SER A 168 -10.17 -34.72 -6.96
CA SER A 168 -8.91 -35.41 -6.67
C SER A 168 -7.97 -35.32 -7.87
N ALA A 169 -6.67 -35.23 -7.61
CA ALA A 169 -5.65 -35.13 -8.66
C ALA A 169 -5.75 -36.30 -9.66
N GLY A 170 -5.87 -35.98 -10.96
CA GLY A 170 -5.95 -36.95 -12.06
C GLY A 170 -7.37 -37.37 -12.48
N THR A 171 -8.42 -36.88 -11.80
CA THR A 171 -9.82 -37.17 -12.16
C THR A 171 -10.37 -36.07 -13.07
N GLN A 172 -11.09 -36.44 -14.15
CA GLN A 172 -11.87 -35.51 -14.98
C GLN A 172 -13.36 -35.67 -14.70
N LEU A 173 -14.14 -34.63 -14.99
CA LEU A 173 -15.60 -34.74 -14.92
C LEU A 173 -16.07 -35.77 -15.97
N PRO A 174 -17.00 -36.68 -15.62
CA PRO A 174 -17.44 -37.71 -16.54
C PRO A 174 -18.21 -37.09 -17.72
N ASP A 175 -17.88 -37.54 -18.92
CA ASP A 175 -18.71 -37.35 -20.11
C ASP A 175 -19.95 -38.23 -19.95
N GLY A 176 -21.11 -37.63 -19.68
CA GLY A 176 -22.31 -38.42 -19.42
C GLY A 176 -23.61 -37.65 -19.47
N ALA A 177 -24.44 -38.01 -20.44
CA ALA A 177 -25.87 -37.72 -20.44
C ALA A 177 -26.52 -38.18 -19.11
N PRO A 178 -27.56 -37.47 -18.62
CA PRO A 178 -28.17 -37.76 -17.33
C PRO A 178 -28.66 -39.22 -17.28
N PRO A 179 -28.51 -39.91 -16.13
CA PRO A 179 -28.95 -41.30 -16.01
C PRO A 179 -30.47 -41.39 -16.13
N ASN A 180 -30.96 -42.17 -17.12
CA ASN A 180 -32.36 -42.57 -17.20
C ASN A 180 -32.71 -43.44 -15.99
N SER A 181 -33.33 -42.83 -14.97
CA SER A 181 -33.81 -43.52 -13.77
C SER A 181 -35.35 -43.55 -13.76
N PRO A 182 -35.99 -44.62 -13.24
CA PRO A 182 -37.44 -44.78 -13.32
C PRO A 182 -38.18 -43.68 -12.54
N PRO A 183 -39.44 -43.36 -12.92
CA PRO A 183 -40.25 -42.37 -12.23
C PRO A 183 -40.67 -42.93 -10.85
N GLY A 184 -39.99 -42.49 -9.78
CA GLY A 184 -40.31 -42.94 -8.41
C GLY A 184 -39.59 -42.16 -7.31
N ASP A 185 -38.30 -41.87 -7.46
CA ASP A 185 -37.53 -41.13 -6.46
C ASP A 185 -37.41 -39.64 -6.82
N ARG A 186 -38.42 -38.86 -6.39
CA ARG A 186 -38.37 -37.39 -6.43
C ARG A 186 -37.29 -36.92 -5.46
N PRO A 187 -36.23 -36.22 -5.92
CA PRO A 187 -35.23 -35.65 -5.02
C PRO A 187 -35.88 -34.56 -4.15
N TYR A 188 -35.59 -34.56 -2.85
CA TYR A 188 -36.22 -33.64 -1.90
C TYR A 188 -35.48 -32.30 -1.75
N ASN A 189 -34.33 -32.13 -2.40
CA ASN A 189 -33.54 -30.89 -2.32
C ASN A 189 -32.94 -30.47 -3.69
N LEU A 190 -32.62 -29.19 -3.81
CA LEU A 190 -32.09 -28.57 -5.03
C LEU A 190 -30.77 -29.20 -5.50
N SER A 191 -29.93 -29.58 -4.54
CA SER A 191 -28.60 -30.16 -4.77
C SER A 191 -28.67 -31.48 -5.53
N ASP A 192 -29.61 -32.34 -5.14
CA ASP A 192 -29.81 -33.67 -5.73
C ASP A 192 -30.43 -33.58 -7.13
N ILE A 193 -31.34 -32.61 -7.33
CA ILE A 193 -31.92 -32.31 -8.66
C ILE A 193 -30.79 -31.92 -9.62
N ILE A 194 -29.98 -30.94 -9.22
CA ILE A 194 -28.89 -30.45 -10.08
C ILE A 194 -27.82 -31.52 -10.29
N ASP A 195 -27.45 -32.28 -9.25
CA ASP A 195 -26.45 -33.35 -9.39
C ASP A 195 -26.88 -34.45 -10.34
N ARG A 196 -28.18 -34.81 -10.32
CA ARG A 196 -28.76 -35.78 -11.24
C ARG A 196 -28.70 -35.27 -12.68
N HIS A 197 -29.03 -33.99 -12.91
CA HIS A 197 -29.08 -33.43 -14.26
C HIS A 197 -27.71 -33.11 -14.86
N LEU A 198 -26.74 -32.72 -14.03
CA LEU A 198 -25.36 -32.44 -14.48
C LEU A 198 -24.46 -33.68 -14.43
N SER A 199 -24.99 -34.84 -14.00
CA SER A 199 -24.23 -36.07 -13.76
C SER A 199 -23.06 -35.85 -12.78
N THR A 200 -23.26 -34.99 -11.77
CA THR A 200 -22.24 -34.59 -10.78
C THR A 200 -22.36 -35.32 -9.44
N SER A 201 -23.28 -36.29 -9.34
CA SER A 201 -23.40 -37.12 -8.14
C SER A 201 -22.10 -37.87 -7.83
N ARG A 202 -21.51 -37.58 -6.67
CA ARG A 202 -20.29 -38.24 -6.13
C ARG A 202 -18.99 -38.01 -6.94
N THR A 203 -18.96 -37.06 -7.86
CA THR A 203 -17.80 -36.82 -8.74
C THR A 203 -16.83 -35.75 -8.26
N PHE A 204 -17.26 -34.81 -7.42
CA PHE A 204 -16.37 -33.87 -6.73
C PHE A 204 -16.86 -33.59 -5.31
N VAL A 205 -15.94 -33.14 -4.45
CA VAL A 205 -16.29 -32.61 -3.13
C VAL A 205 -16.86 -31.21 -3.36
N ARG A 206 -18.17 -31.05 -3.18
CA ARG A 206 -18.82 -29.75 -3.38
C ARG A 206 -18.29 -28.75 -2.35
N LYS A 207 -17.82 -27.60 -2.84
CA LYS A 207 -17.27 -26.52 -2.00
C LYS A 207 -18.13 -25.26 -2.06
N LEU A 208 -18.80 -25.00 -3.19
CA LEU A 208 -19.74 -23.88 -3.34
C LEU A 208 -21.17 -24.42 -3.44
N GLU A 209 -22.14 -23.61 -2.99
CA GLU A 209 -23.56 -23.92 -3.14
C GLU A 209 -23.94 -24.04 -4.62
N SER A 210 -24.84 -24.97 -4.96
CA SER A 210 -25.38 -25.08 -6.31
C SER A 210 -26.15 -23.82 -6.67
N ARG A 211 -25.98 -23.37 -7.91
CA ARG A 211 -26.57 -22.11 -8.38
C ARG A 211 -27.57 -22.35 -9.49
N VAL A 212 -28.71 -21.70 -9.38
CA VAL A 212 -29.73 -21.56 -10.44
C VAL A 212 -29.79 -20.08 -10.79
N GLN A 213 -29.61 -19.75 -12.06
CA GLN A 213 -29.77 -18.38 -12.58
C GLN A 213 -30.82 -18.39 -13.69
N GLY A 214 -31.78 -17.49 -13.61
CA GLY A 214 -32.87 -17.40 -14.59
C GLY A 214 -33.88 -18.55 -14.53
N GLY A 215 -35.04 -18.34 -15.15
CA GLY A 215 -36.22 -19.19 -14.94
C GLY A 215 -36.79 -19.09 -13.52
N PHE A 216 -37.86 -19.83 -13.24
CA PHE A 216 -38.44 -19.90 -11.90
C PHE A 216 -37.82 -21.06 -11.12
N SER A 217 -37.08 -20.76 -10.05
CA SER A 217 -36.49 -21.79 -9.18
C SER A 217 -37.56 -22.63 -8.48
N GLU A 218 -38.73 -22.06 -8.23
CA GLU A 218 -39.88 -22.81 -7.70
C GLU A 218 -40.38 -23.86 -8.69
N ALA A 219 -40.36 -23.56 -10.01
CA ALA A 219 -40.73 -24.53 -11.04
C ALA A 219 -39.72 -25.69 -11.07
N LEU A 220 -38.42 -25.41 -10.89
CA LEU A 220 -37.40 -26.46 -10.78
C LEU A 220 -37.63 -27.37 -9.59
N LEU A 221 -38.02 -26.82 -8.44
CA LEU A 221 -38.25 -27.58 -7.20
C LEU A 221 -39.56 -28.38 -7.24
N ASN A 222 -40.63 -27.80 -7.78
CA ASN A 222 -41.98 -28.37 -7.73
C ASN A 222 -42.30 -29.28 -8.92
N GLU A 223 -41.83 -28.89 -10.11
CA GLU A 223 -42.17 -29.53 -11.40
C GLU A 223 -40.95 -30.23 -12.03
N GLY A 224 -39.76 -30.04 -11.47
CA GLY A 224 -38.52 -30.61 -11.96
C GLY A 224 -37.94 -29.86 -13.15
N TYR A 225 -36.92 -30.45 -13.76
CA TYR A 225 -36.14 -29.83 -14.85
C TYR A 225 -36.99 -29.43 -16.07
N GLU A 226 -37.93 -30.26 -16.51
CA GLU A 226 -38.81 -29.94 -17.64
C GLU A 226 -39.73 -28.74 -17.34
N GLY A 227 -40.25 -28.64 -16.11
CA GLY A 227 -41.03 -27.47 -15.67
C GLY A 227 -40.18 -26.20 -15.62
N TRP A 228 -38.93 -26.29 -15.17
CA TRP A 228 -37.99 -25.18 -15.23
C TRP A 228 -37.66 -24.77 -16.66
N LEU A 229 -37.36 -25.70 -17.58
CA LEU A 229 -37.11 -25.39 -18.99
C LEU A 229 -38.30 -24.67 -19.65
N LYS A 230 -39.52 -25.16 -19.37
CA LYS A 230 -40.76 -24.52 -19.83
C LYS A 230 -40.87 -23.10 -19.29
N SER A 231 -40.56 -22.88 -18.01
CA SER A 231 -40.57 -21.54 -17.40
C SER A 231 -39.63 -20.57 -18.12
N VAL A 232 -38.44 -21.03 -18.52
CA VAL A 232 -37.44 -20.24 -19.24
C VAL A 232 -37.90 -19.90 -20.65
N ALA A 233 -38.53 -20.84 -21.34
CA ALA A 233 -39.02 -20.65 -22.71
C ALA A 233 -40.21 -19.68 -22.77
N GLU A 234 -41.15 -19.79 -21.82
CA GLU A 234 -42.40 -19.03 -21.83
C GLU A 234 -42.27 -17.63 -21.22
N ASN A 235 -41.20 -17.36 -20.45
CA ASN A 235 -41.07 -16.12 -19.69
C ASN A 235 -39.72 -15.40 -19.92
N PRO A 236 -39.58 -14.60 -20.99
CA PRO A 236 -38.37 -13.82 -21.25
C PRO A 236 -37.93 -12.89 -20.12
N ALA A 237 -38.87 -12.44 -19.28
CA ALA A 237 -38.58 -11.61 -18.11
C ALA A 237 -37.69 -12.30 -17.06
N THR A 238 -37.63 -13.64 -17.09
CA THR A 238 -36.81 -14.45 -16.19
C THR A 238 -35.38 -14.65 -16.70
N TRP A 239 -35.06 -14.19 -17.91
CA TRP A 239 -33.71 -14.36 -18.45
C TRP A 239 -32.72 -13.50 -17.68
N THR A 240 -31.56 -14.08 -17.38
CA THR A 240 -30.43 -13.45 -16.68
C THR A 240 -29.15 -13.65 -17.49
N VAL A 241 -28.12 -12.84 -17.24
CA VAL A 241 -26.80 -13.09 -17.84
C VAL A 241 -26.25 -14.41 -17.29
N VAL A 242 -25.96 -15.35 -18.18
CA VAL A 242 -25.45 -16.69 -17.86
C VAL A 242 -24.01 -16.90 -18.32
N LYS A 243 -23.52 -16.04 -19.24
CA LYS A 243 -22.14 -16.07 -19.70
C LYS A 243 -21.67 -14.69 -20.13
N VAL A 244 -20.44 -14.33 -19.77
CA VAL A 244 -19.75 -13.11 -20.20
C VAL A 244 -18.47 -13.53 -20.93
N HIS A 245 -18.30 -13.02 -22.15
CA HIS A 245 -17.14 -13.31 -23.00
C HIS A 245 -16.10 -12.19 -22.97
N ARG A 246 -16.56 -10.93 -22.94
CA ARG A 246 -15.69 -9.75 -22.99
C ARG A 246 -16.24 -8.64 -22.12
N VAL A 247 -15.34 -8.01 -21.38
CA VAL A 247 -15.60 -6.76 -20.63
C VAL A 247 -14.57 -5.72 -21.02
N VAL A 248 -14.86 -4.46 -20.73
CA VAL A 248 -13.88 -3.36 -20.78
C VAL A 248 -13.92 -2.56 -19.49
N PRO A 249 -12.80 -1.92 -19.08
CA PRO A 249 -12.81 -0.95 -17.99
C PRO A 249 -13.82 0.17 -18.26
N ILE A 250 -14.54 0.64 -17.23
CA ILE A 250 -15.46 1.78 -17.42
C ILE A 250 -14.75 3.10 -17.73
N THR A 251 -13.42 3.15 -17.62
CA THR A 251 -12.62 4.28 -18.10
C THR A 251 -12.48 4.30 -19.62
N ASP A 252 -12.67 3.17 -20.30
CA ASP A 252 -12.55 3.09 -21.77
C ASP A 252 -13.71 3.79 -22.49
N ILE A 253 -14.84 3.99 -21.80
CA ILE A 253 -15.97 4.75 -22.33
C ILE A 253 -15.84 6.27 -22.10
N LEU A 254 -14.87 6.72 -21.29
CA LEU A 254 -14.62 8.15 -21.06
C LEU A 254 -13.94 8.79 -22.28
N GLY A 255 -14.09 10.10 -22.43
CA GLY A 255 -13.32 10.86 -23.42
C GLY A 255 -11.81 10.84 -23.13
N ASP A 256 -10.98 10.86 -24.17
CA ASP A 256 -9.52 10.68 -24.08
C ASP A 256 -8.83 11.55 -23.04
N LYS A 257 -9.32 12.79 -22.85
CA LYS A 257 -8.75 13.74 -21.87
C LYS A 257 -8.98 13.26 -20.43
N LEU A 258 -10.22 12.87 -20.11
CA LEU A 258 -10.57 12.38 -18.77
C LEU A 258 -9.91 11.04 -18.50
N ARG A 259 -9.95 10.13 -19.48
CA ARG A 259 -9.24 8.84 -19.41
C ARG A 259 -7.76 9.03 -19.07
N ARG A 260 -7.04 9.86 -19.83
CA ARG A 260 -5.61 10.15 -19.56
C ARG A 260 -5.38 10.78 -18.19
N SER A 261 -6.29 11.62 -17.73
CA SER A 261 -6.17 12.26 -16.41
C SER A 261 -6.33 11.24 -15.28
N VAL A 262 -7.31 10.33 -15.40
CA VAL A 262 -7.49 9.20 -14.49
C VAL A 262 -6.27 8.28 -14.51
N GLU A 263 -5.82 7.87 -15.71
CA GLU A 263 -4.62 7.06 -15.90
C GLU A 263 -3.38 7.73 -15.31
N GLN A 264 -3.24 9.04 -15.43
CA GLN A 264 -2.13 9.78 -14.82
C GLN A 264 -2.19 9.67 -13.29
N VAL A 265 -3.36 9.87 -12.66
CA VAL A 265 -3.52 9.75 -11.20
C VAL A 265 -3.08 8.36 -10.71
N PHE A 266 -3.53 7.29 -11.38
CA PHE A 266 -3.15 5.91 -11.03
C PHE A 266 -1.74 5.49 -11.48
N GLY A 267 -1.22 6.07 -12.57
CA GLY A 267 0.07 5.72 -13.16
C GLY A 267 1.27 6.36 -12.46
N SER A 268 1.04 7.32 -11.56
CA SER A 268 2.10 7.82 -10.69
C SER A 268 2.20 6.96 -9.44
N SER A 269 3.35 6.32 -9.26
CA SER A 269 3.57 5.39 -8.15
C SER A 269 3.17 6.03 -6.81
N LEU A 270 2.21 5.38 -6.13
CA LEU A 270 1.83 5.69 -4.75
C LEU A 270 2.95 5.39 -3.78
N VAL A 271 4.04 4.80 -4.26
CA VAL A 271 5.22 4.48 -3.49
C VAL A 271 6.40 5.23 -4.07
N TYR A 272 7.28 5.74 -3.21
CA TYR A 272 8.62 6.16 -3.64
C TYR A 272 9.67 5.60 -2.69
N ARG A 273 10.89 5.44 -3.21
CA ARG A 273 12.01 4.91 -2.44
C ARG A 273 12.99 6.03 -2.17
N SER A 274 13.50 6.09 -0.94
CA SER A 274 14.62 6.97 -0.64
C SER A 274 15.88 6.52 -1.39
N PRO A 275 16.90 7.39 -1.49
CA PRO A 275 18.26 6.94 -1.76
C PRO A 275 18.68 5.82 -0.81
N GLY A 276 19.55 4.92 -1.28
CA GLY A 276 20.08 3.83 -0.47
C GLY A 276 21.18 4.31 0.46
N VAL A 277 21.12 3.89 1.72
CA VAL A 277 22.14 4.14 2.74
C VAL A 277 22.87 2.84 3.03
N GLY A 278 24.20 2.87 3.01
CA GLY A 278 25.04 1.67 3.18
C GLY A 278 25.47 1.04 1.86
N ALA A 279 26.21 -0.07 1.94
CA ALA A 279 26.86 -0.68 0.80
C ALA A 279 25.90 -1.59 0.02
N PRO A 280 25.74 -1.43 -1.31
CA PRO A 280 24.83 -2.21 -2.14
C PRO A 280 25.39 -3.60 -2.46
N HIS A 281 25.92 -4.29 -1.46
CA HIS A 281 26.50 -5.63 -1.57
C HIS A 281 25.60 -6.66 -0.87
N GLY A 282 25.62 -7.89 -1.36
CA GLY A 282 24.79 -8.99 -0.85
C GLY A 282 23.50 -9.21 -1.63
N SER A 283 22.56 -9.94 -1.03
CA SER A 283 21.27 -10.27 -1.61
C SER A 283 20.29 -9.11 -1.46
N GLY A 284 19.52 -8.83 -2.51
CA GLY A 284 18.49 -7.79 -2.49
C GLY A 284 17.26 -8.23 -1.69
N PHE A 285 16.61 -7.27 -1.02
CA PHE A 285 15.30 -7.46 -0.40
C PHE A 285 14.39 -6.27 -0.69
N GLU A 286 13.09 -6.52 -0.65
CA GLU A 286 12.06 -5.51 -0.85
C GLU A 286 10.81 -5.84 -0.04
N CYS A 287 10.21 -4.81 0.54
CA CYS A 287 8.93 -4.93 1.22
C CYS A 287 7.78 -5.10 0.22
N ASP A 288 6.66 -5.67 0.69
CA ASP A 288 5.46 -5.76 -0.13
C ASP A 288 4.90 -4.36 -0.40
N THR A 289 5.05 -3.92 -1.66
CA THR A 289 4.55 -2.62 -2.14
C THR A 289 3.18 -2.72 -2.79
N LYS A 290 2.65 -3.94 -3.01
CA LYS A 290 1.37 -4.18 -3.67
C LYS A 290 0.21 -3.88 -2.73
N VAL A 291 0.44 -4.02 -1.43
CA VAL A 291 -0.60 -3.86 -0.41
C VAL A 291 -0.21 -2.73 0.54
N LEU A 292 -0.80 -1.55 0.30
CA LEU A 292 -0.60 -0.33 1.10
C LEU A 292 -1.25 -0.47 2.49
N ARG A 293 -0.77 -1.40 3.32
CA ARG A 293 -1.19 -1.58 4.71
C ARG A 293 -0.36 -0.72 5.65
N ALA A 294 -0.97 -0.33 6.77
CA ALA A 294 -0.24 0.33 7.85
C ALA A 294 0.69 -0.68 8.54
N ILE A 295 1.85 -0.22 8.98
CA ILE A 295 2.76 -1.01 9.79
C ILE A 295 2.18 -1.12 11.19
N GLU A 296 2.04 -2.35 11.70
CA GLU A 296 1.65 -2.63 13.08
C GLU A 296 2.89 -2.71 13.97
N ARG A 297 3.96 -3.32 13.45
CA ARG A 297 5.18 -3.61 14.21
C ARG A 297 6.39 -3.73 13.30
N ILE A 298 7.53 -3.22 13.76
CA ILE A 298 8.85 -3.50 13.19
C ILE A 298 9.66 -4.24 14.23
N LYS A 299 10.08 -5.47 13.91
CA LYS A 299 11.02 -6.21 14.73
C LYS A 299 12.43 -6.04 14.18
N VAL A 300 13.35 -5.62 15.03
CA VAL A 300 14.75 -5.38 14.66
C VAL A 300 15.63 -6.38 15.41
N TRP A 301 16.39 -7.19 14.68
CA TRP A 301 17.47 -8.01 15.24
C TRP A 301 18.77 -7.23 15.14
N TYR A 302 19.49 -7.14 16.24
CA TYR A 302 20.71 -6.34 16.31
C TYR A 302 21.70 -6.95 17.30
N SER A 303 22.94 -6.50 17.18
CA SER A 303 23.97 -6.66 18.20
C SER A 303 24.60 -5.31 18.48
N ASP A 304 25.59 -5.27 19.36
CA ASP A 304 26.18 -4.01 19.86
C ASP A 304 26.84 -3.13 18.79
N SER A 305 27.10 -3.67 17.59
CA SER A 305 27.79 -2.98 16.50
C SER A 305 27.09 -2.98 15.14
N ARG A 306 25.92 -3.63 15.03
CA ARG A 306 25.22 -3.77 13.73
C ARG A 306 23.75 -4.16 13.86
N ILE A 307 23.00 -3.77 12.84
CA ILE A 307 21.68 -4.32 12.53
C ILE A 307 21.86 -5.62 11.76
N ARG A 308 21.33 -6.71 12.32
CA ARG A 308 21.46 -8.05 11.76
C ARG A 308 20.32 -8.39 10.83
N ASP A 309 19.09 -8.00 11.18
CA ASP A 309 17.91 -8.24 10.36
C ASP A 309 16.74 -7.35 10.77
N ILE A 310 15.73 -7.25 9.91
CA ILE A 310 14.50 -6.52 10.17
C ILE A 310 13.30 -7.31 9.63
N SER A 311 12.17 -7.23 10.32
CA SER A 311 10.88 -7.71 9.80
C SER A 311 9.78 -6.72 10.12
N ILE A 312 8.80 -6.65 9.23
CA ILE A 312 7.66 -5.73 9.33
C ILE A 312 6.40 -6.56 9.35
N LYS A 313 5.61 -6.40 10.40
CA LYS A 313 4.24 -6.91 10.48
C LYS A 313 3.27 -5.78 10.17
N TYR A 314 2.39 -6.02 9.22
CA TYR A 314 1.35 -5.09 8.81
C TYR A 314 0.02 -5.40 9.50
N VAL A 315 -0.82 -4.37 9.60
CA VAL A 315 -2.22 -4.54 10.01
C VAL A 315 -2.89 -5.55 9.08
N GLY A 316 -3.60 -6.51 9.67
CA GLY A 316 -4.19 -7.65 8.94
C GLY A 316 -3.23 -8.83 8.75
N GLY A 317 -2.09 -8.85 9.44
CA GLY A 317 -1.26 -10.05 9.65
C GLY A 317 -0.26 -10.37 8.54
N ALA A 318 -0.16 -9.56 7.48
CA ALA A 318 0.89 -9.73 6.48
C ALA A 318 2.27 -9.43 7.10
N VAL A 319 3.30 -10.14 6.68
CA VAL A 319 4.68 -9.99 7.19
C VAL A 319 5.65 -9.89 6.03
N SER A 320 6.63 -8.99 6.16
CA SER A 320 7.77 -8.86 5.25
C SER A 320 9.07 -9.02 6.03
N GLY A 321 10.01 -9.80 5.52
CA GLY A 321 11.16 -10.31 6.28
C GLY A 321 10.74 -11.35 7.34
N PRO A 322 11.65 -11.77 8.24
CA PRO A 322 13.08 -11.46 8.26
C PRO A 322 13.79 -11.94 6.99
N TYR A 323 14.88 -11.27 6.61
CA TYR A 323 15.54 -11.51 5.32
C TYR A 323 16.76 -12.42 5.42
N SER A 324 17.41 -12.49 6.60
CA SER A 324 18.55 -13.36 6.84
C SER A 324 18.61 -13.89 8.27
N PHE A 325 19.28 -13.15 9.16
CA PHE A 325 19.67 -13.61 10.48
C PHE A 325 18.48 -13.95 11.36
N GLY A 326 17.41 -13.15 11.32
CA GLY A 326 16.22 -13.32 12.15
C GLY A 326 15.41 -14.56 11.80
N SER A 327 15.47 -15.01 10.54
CA SER A 327 14.82 -16.25 10.09
C SER A 327 15.50 -17.49 10.65
N LEU A 328 16.84 -17.47 10.75
CA LEU A 328 17.63 -18.58 11.28
C LEU A 328 17.75 -18.54 12.81
N ASN A 329 17.67 -17.35 13.40
CA ASN A 329 17.92 -17.11 14.83
C ASN A 329 16.77 -16.30 15.47
N PRO A 330 15.52 -16.79 15.45
CA PRO A 330 14.36 -16.01 15.88
C PRO A 330 14.37 -15.63 17.37
N GLN A 331 15.13 -16.36 18.19
CA GLN A 331 15.27 -16.16 19.64
C GLN A 331 16.48 -15.28 20.02
N SER A 332 17.28 -14.83 19.06
CA SER A 332 18.39 -13.91 19.33
C SER A 332 17.89 -12.52 19.73
N GLN A 333 18.82 -11.72 20.26
CA GLN A 333 18.56 -10.34 20.67
C GLN A 333 17.82 -9.56 19.58
N SER A 334 16.64 -9.09 19.93
CA SER A 334 15.76 -8.31 19.08
C SER A 334 14.85 -7.44 19.92
N ASP A 335 14.30 -6.40 19.32
CA ASP A 335 13.29 -5.54 19.92
C ASP A 335 12.12 -5.30 18.96
N ASP A 336 10.94 -5.07 19.53
CA ASP A 336 9.69 -4.83 18.81
C ASP A 336 9.30 -3.36 18.93
N PHE A 337 9.40 -2.62 17.83
CA PHE A 337 8.86 -1.27 17.72
C PHE A 337 7.40 -1.32 17.27
N ILE A 338 6.48 -0.97 18.17
CA ILE A 338 5.04 -1.11 17.98
C ILE A 338 4.40 0.24 17.62
N LEU A 339 3.52 0.25 16.63
CA LEU A 339 2.71 1.41 16.25
C LEU A 339 1.26 1.24 16.72
N GLY A 340 0.72 2.28 17.32
CA GLY A 340 -0.69 2.42 17.65
C GLY A 340 -1.58 2.60 16.41
N SER A 341 -2.89 2.49 16.61
CA SER A 341 -3.85 2.74 15.52
C SER A 341 -3.77 4.18 15.04
N GLY A 342 -3.52 4.38 13.74
CA GLY A 342 -3.36 5.71 13.13
C GLY A 342 -1.99 6.35 13.35
N GLU A 343 -1.04 5.66 14.01
CA GLU A 343 0.35 6.11 14.06
C GLU A 343 1.11 5.69 12.80
N TYR A 344 2.03 6.54 12.35
CA TYR A 344 2.90 6.27 11.21
C TYR A 344 4.34 6.62 11.56
N ILE A 345 5.30 5.95 10.92
CA ILE A 345 6.69 6.39 10.95
C ILE A 345 6.89 7.44 9.85
N THR A 346 7.45 8.60 10.23
CA THR A 346 7.69 9.72 9.31
C THR A 346 9.15 9.86 8.92
N ASP A 347 10.06 9.44 9.79
CA ASP A 347 11.49 9.64 9.62
C ASP A 347 12.26 8.42 10.16
N VAL A 348 13.36 8.09 9.49
CA VAL A 348 14.26 7.03 9.89
C VAL A 348 15.69 7.55 9.85
N PHE A 349 16.39 7.49 10.97
CA PHE A 349 17.83 7.75 11.01
C PHE A 349 18.60 6.44 10.81
N VAL A 350 19.62 6.51 9.96
CA VAL A 350 20.46 5.36 9.61
C VAL A 350 21.94 5.73 9.82
N TRP A 351 22.64 4.92 10.59
CA TRP A 351 24.10 4.96 10.70
C TRP A 351 24.68 3.76 9.98
N TYR A 352 25.61 3.97 9.04
CA TYR A 352 26.29 2.89 8.34
C TYR A 352 27.78 2.87 8.67
N HIS A 353 28.29 1.68 8.96
CA HIS A 353 29.68 1.44 9.29
C HIS A 353 30.58 1.64 8.07
N VAL A 354 31.83 2.03 8.29
CA VAL A 354 32.83 2.21 7.21
C VAL A 354 33.12 0.93 6.43
N ASP A 355 32.88 -0.23 7.06
CA ASP A 355 33.05 -1.56 6.44
C ASP A 355 31.80 -2.03 5.66
N GLY A 356 30.74 -1.22 5.59
CA GLY A 356 29.64 -1.43 4.66
C GLY A 356 28.38 -2.11 5.21
N TRP A 357 28.23 -2.30 6.53
CA TRP A 357 26.96 -2.71 7.13
C TRP A 357 26.20 -1.56 7.80
N ILE A 358 24.91 -1.74 8.04
CA ILE A 358 24.11 -0.80 8.84
C ILE A 358 24.46 -1.01 10.31
N ALA A 359 25.07 0.01 10.91
CA ALA A 359 25.45 0.03 12.30
C ALA A 359 24.24 0.26 13.21
N GLY A 360 23.37 1.20 12.84
CA GLY A 360 22.19 1.49 13.65
C GLY A 360 21.02 2.11 12.92
N LEU A 361 19.85 1.99 13.55
CA LEU A 361 18.56 2.49 13.08
C LEU A 361 17.79 3.16 14.21
N GLN A 362 17.08 4.23 13.90
CA GLN A 362 16.16 4.89 14.82
C GLN A 362 14.90 5.35 14.07
N PHE A 363 13.72 5.08 14.63
CA PHE A 363 12.42 5.37 14.02
C PHE A 363 11.67 6.48 14.78
N PHE A 364 10.94 7.31 14.03
CA PHE A 364 10.17 8.43 14.58
C PHE A 364 8.71 8.34 14.17
N LYS A 365 7.80 8.45 15.15
CA LYS A 365 6.36 8.38 14.92
C LYS A 365 5.72 9.76 14.74
N THR A 366 4.55 9.77 14.11
CA THR A 366 3.63 10.92 14.12
C THR A 366 3.16 11.33 15.51
N SER A 367 3.18 10.41 16.48
CA SER A 367 2.85 10.67 17.89
C SER A 367 3.99 11.29 18.68
N LEU A 368 5.10 11.65 18.01
CA LEU A 368 6.26 12.31 18.60
C LEU A 368 7.14 11.38 19.45
N GLU A 369 6.79 10.11 19.55
CA GLU A 369 7.64 9.08 20.13
C GLU A 369 8.78 8.66 19.20
N CYS A 370 9.93 8.38 19.79
CA CYS A 370 11.14 7.94 19.12
C CYS A 370 11.56 6.56 19.65
N SER A 371 12.05 5.69 18.76
CA SER A 371 12.69 4.44 19.20
C SER A 371 14.07 4.70 19.84
N PRO A 372 14.61 3.76 20.62
CA PRO A 372 16.05 3.70 20.87
C PRO A 372 16.83 3.66 19.56
N ILE A 373 18.14 3.98 19.63
CA ILE A 373 19.05 3.73 18.52
C ILE A 373 19.42 2.24 18.56
N TYR A 374 18.80 1.45 17.70
CA TYR A 374 19.10 0.03 17.59
C TYR A 374 20.50 -0.20 17.02
N GLY A 375 21.17 -1.26 17.45
CA GLY A 375 22.47 -1.68 16.91
C GLY A 375 23.70 -0.91 17.38
N ILE A 376 23.50 0.16 18.17
CA ILE A 376 24.58 0.96 18.75
C ILE A 376 24.31 1.09 20.25
N LYS A 377 25.18 0.54 21.10
CA LYS A 377 25.05 0.69 22.55
C LYS A 377 25.42 2.10 23.01
N ASP A 378 24.71 2.56 24.04
CA ASP A 378 25.09 3.77 24.77
C ASP A 378 26.53 3.61 25.28
N ARG A 379 27.40 4.52 24.86
CA ARG A 379 28.83 4.61 25.24
C ARG A 379 29.78 3.62 24.57
N GLU A 380 29.42 3.04 23.43
CA GLU A 380 30.41 2.38 22.57
C GLU A 380 30.94 3.33 21.47
N LEU A 381 32.27 3.39 21.36
CA LEU A 381 32.93 4.14 20.30
C LEU A 381 32.70 3.42 18.97
N ILE A 382 31.92 4.04 18.09
CA ILE A 382 31.61 3.47 16.79
C ILE A 382 32.16 4.32 15.65
N THR A 383 32.72 3.67 14.63
CA THR A 383 33.24 4.33 13.42
C THR A 383 32.20 4.19 12.30
N THR A 384 31.37 5.21 12.14
CA THR A 384 30.33 5.26 11.12
C THR A 384 30.50 6.49 10.24
N HIS A 385 30.04 6.37 9.01
CA HIS A 385 29.81 7.52 8.16
C HIS A 385 28.79 8.49 8.79
N PRO A 386 28.62 9.69 8.21
CA PRO A 386 27.61 10.64 8.68
C PRO A 386 26.23 9.98 8.81
N PRO A 387 25.47 10.23 9.90
CA PRO A 387 24.09 9.77 9.99
C PRO A 387 23.28 10.30 8.81
N VAL A 388 22.45 9.44 8.24
CA VAL A 388 21.56 9.81 7.14
C VAL A 388 20.12 9.82 7.65
N LEU A 389 19.45 10.95 7.50
CA LEU A 389 18.02 11.09 7.71
C LEU A 389 17.28 10.66 6.43
N LEU A 390 16.54 9.55 6.50
CA LEU A 390 15.56 9.16 5.50
C LEU A 390 14.22 9.76 5.92
N SER A 391 13.90 10.95 5.41
CA SER A 391 12.63 11.62 5.68
C SER A 391 11.54 11.19 4.69
N GLY A 392 10.34 10.96 5.22
CA GLY A 392 9.14 10.72 4.44
C GLY A 392 8.60 11.96 3.74
N ASN A 393 9.15 13.15 3.99
CA ASN A 393 8.64 14.39 3.38
C ASN A 393 7.11 14.56 3.59
N GLY A 394 6.65 14.32 4.81
CA GLY A 394 5.22 14.32 5.16
C GLY A 394 4.46 13.06 4.74
N ASN A 395 5.14 12.02 4.25
CA ASN A 395 4.54 10.72 3.91
C ASN A 395 4.81 9.68 5.00
N ALA A 396 4.03 8.59 4.98
CA ALA A 396 4.19 7.48 5.90
C ALA A 396 5.16 6.41 5.36
N LEU A 397 5.92 5.77 6.24
CA LEU A 397 6.72 4.60 5.90
C LEU A 397 5.79 3.42 5.56
N LEU A 398 6.02 2.80 4.41
CA LEU A 398 5.42 1.53 4.02
C LEU A 398 6.33 0.36 4.39
N GLY A 399 7.64 0.50 4.21
CA GLY A 399 8.60 -0.52 4.64
C GLY A 399 10.01 -0.24 4.16
N PHE A 400 10.81 -1.29 3.98
CA PHE A 400 12.21 -1.17 3.58
C PHE A 400 12.51 -2.01 2.35
N SER A 401 13.48 -1.55 1.57
CA SER A 401 14.19 -2.33 0.55
C SER A 401 15.68 -2.14 0.74
N GLY A 402 16.52 -2.99 0.15
CA GLY A 402 17.96 -2.86 0.31
C GLY A 402 18.71 -4.14 0.03
N THR A 403 19.85 -4.32 0.70
CA THR A 403 20.67 -5.52 0.57
C THR A 403 21.13 -6.06 1.93
N PHE A 404 21.38 -7.37 2.00
CA PHE A 404 21.80 -8.07 3.21
C PHE A 404 22.82 -9.19 2.93
N TYR A 405 23.57 -9.55 3.98
CA TYR A 405 24.32 -10.80 4.11
C TYR A 405 23.69 -11.67 5.21
N SER A 406 24.27 -12.85 5.44
CA SER A 406 23.76 -13.83 6.42
C SER A 406 23.64 -13.31 7.85
N ASP A 407 24.41 -12.29 8.24
CA ASP A 407 24.46 -11.73 9.61
C ASP A 407 24.33 -10.20 9.67
N SER A 408 24.01 -9.53 8.56
CA SER A 408 23.91 -8.07 8.56
C SER A 408 23.04 -7.52 7.44
N ILE A 409 22.31 -6.45 7.74
CA ILE A 409 21.78 -5.56 6.71
C ILE A 409 22.92 -4.66 6.24
N CYS A 410 23.11 -4.54 4.92
CA CYS A 410 24.21 -3.81 4.30
C CYS A 410 23.75 -2.48 3.71
N GLN A 411 22.55 -2.47 3.13
CA GLN A 411 21.92 -1.28 2.61
C GLN A 411 20.46 -1.22 3.01
N VAL A 412 19.96 -0.02 3.32
CA VAL A 412 18.54 0.26 3.54
C VAL A 412 18.09 1.44 2.68
N LYS A 413 16.90 1.29 2.10
CA LYS A 413 16.08 2.31 1.46
C LYS A 413 14.73 2.30 2.14
N ALA A 414 14.30 3.45 2.61
CA ALA A 414 12.95 3.62 3.11
C ALA A 414 11.97 3.66 1.91
N VAL A 415 10.91 2.89 2.01
CA VAL A 415 9.85 2.81 1.01
C VAL A 415 8.66 3.56 1.59
N TRP A 416 8.30 4.67 0.98
CA TRP A 416 7.31 5.62 1.47
C TRP A 416 6.03 5.52 0.65
N ARG A 417 4.88 5.61 1.31
CA ARG A 417 3.56 5.63 0.65
C ARG A 417 2.99 7.05 0.63
N ARG A 418 2.55 7.49 -0.53
CA ARG A 418 2.07 8.85 -0.80
C ARG A 418 0.59 9.04 -0.54
N ASP A 419 -0.17 7.97 -0.34
CA ASP A 419 -1.62 8.04 -0.07
C ASP A 419 -1.95 8.46 1.39
N ILE A 420 -0.92 8.61 2.22
CA ILE A 420 -1.00 9.13 3.58
C ILE A 420 -0.10 10.35 3.66
N THR A 421 -0.71 11.48 3.99
CA THR A 421 0.00 12.74 4.24
C THR A 421 -0.16 13.12 5.70
N VAL A 422 0.96 13.33 6.38
CA VAL A 422 1.03 13.78 7.76
C VAL A 422 1.01 15.31 7.74
N GLY A 423 -0.09 15.91 8.20
CA GLY A 423 -0.34 17.34 8.08
C GLY A 423 0.61 18.24 8.89
N ARG A 424 1.23 17.72 9.96
CA ARG A 424 2.13 18.48 10.84
C ARG A 424 3.59 18.14 10.54
N TYR A 425 4.05 18.47 9.33
CA TYR A 425 5.41 18.17 8.86
C TYR A 425 6.12 19.44 8.38
N ARG A 426 7.44 19.53 8.64
CA ARG A 426 8.32 20.57 8.10
C ARG A 426 9.32 19.91 7.17
N HIS A 427 9.52 20.45 5.98
CA HIS A 427 10.53 19.92 5.07
C HIS A 427 11.91 20.05 5.70
N THR A 428 12.71 18.98 5.65
CA THR A 428 14.04 18.94 6.25
C THR A 428 15.16 18.72 5.24
N GLN A 429 16.32 19.28 5.55
CA GLN A 429 17.58 19.03 4.87
C GLN A 429 18.69 18.87 5.91
N THR A 430 19.80 18.24 5.53
CA THR A 430 20.89 17.99 6.47
C THR A 430 22.23 18.50 5.95
N SER A 431 23.08 18.92 6.88
CA SER A 431 24.48 19.28 6.61
C SER A 431 25.36 18.66 7.68
N PHE A 432 26.45 18.03 7.29
CA PHE A 432 27.33 17.33 8.22
C PHE A 432 28.72 17.94 8.24
N THR A 433 29.32 18.00 9.42
CA THR A 433 30.75 18.21 9.62
C THR A 433 31.23 17.34 10.77
N GLY A 434 32.47 16.87 10.71
CA GLY A 434 33.05 16.13 11.83
C GLY A 434 33.77 14.84 11.51
N ALA A 435 34.24 14.21 12.58
CA ALA A 435 34.84 12.89 12.54
C ALA A 435 33.81 11.76 12.40
N LEU A 436 34.30 10.60 11.98
CA LEU A 436 33.49 9.39 11.83
C LEU A 436 33.30 8.60 13.14
N HIS A 437 34.03 8.94 14.21
CA HIS A 437 34.07 8.18 15.46
C HIS A 437 33.51 8.97 16.66
N GLY A 438 32.87 8.28 17.61
CA GLY A 438 32.36 8.85 18.86
C GLY A 438 31.06 8.19 19.35
N PHE A 439 30.53 8.63 20.49
CA PHE A 439 29.22 8.21 20.99
C PHE A 439 28.12 8.97 20.26
N VAL A 440 27.18 8.25 19.66
CA VAL A 440 26.10 8.86 18.87
C VAL A 440 25.09 9.59 19.75
N PHE A 441 24.56 10.70 19.26
CA PHE A 441 23.43 11.40 19.85
C PHE A 441 22.46 11.88 18.76
N ASN A 442 21.19 12.06 19.12
CA ASN A 442 20.18 12.66 18.26
C ASN A 442 19.26 13.54 19.10
N ASP A 443 19.20 14.85 18.81
CA ASP A 443 18.35 15.77 19.56
C ASP A 443 16.87 15.62 19.29
N LEU A 444 16.45 14.93 18.23
CA LEU A 444 15.05 14.90 17.81
C LEU A 444 14.09 14.48 18.95
N GLN A 445 14.55 13.63 19.88
CA GLN A 445 13.80 13.22 21.08
C GLN A 445 13.51 14.35 22.09
N HIS A 446 14.25 15.46 22.05
CA HIS A 446 14.12 16.60 22.97
C HIS A 446 13.19 17.69 22.45
N LEU A 447 12.69 17.60 21.21
CA LEU A 447 11.92 18.68 20.61
C LEU A 447 10.48 18.75 21.14
N ALA A 448 10.01 17.69 21.82
CA ALA A 448 8.62 17.43 22.22
C ALA A 448 7.60 17.44 21.07
N ASP A 449 7.55 18.51 20.25
CA ASP A 449 6.83 18.61 18.98
C ASP A 449 7.76 19.17 17.88
N PRO A 450 8.23 18.32 16.93
CA PRO A 450 9.08 18.74 15.82
C PRO A 450 8.46 19.82 14.91
N ALA A 451 7.14 19.88 14.79
CA ALA A 451 6.47 20.82 13.89
C ALA A 451 6.47 22.27 14.41
N THR A 452 6.50 22.45 15.74
CA THR A 452 6.46 23.77 16.40
C THR A 452 7.77 24.12 17.10
N SER A 453 8.71 23.17 17.18
CA SER A 453 9.98 23.36 17.89
C SER A 453 10.93 24.35 17.23
N ARG A 454 11.63 25.09 18.09
CA ARG A 454 12.77 25.95 17.76
C ARG A 454 13.86 25.80 18.81
N ILE A 455 15.09 26.18 18.44
CA ILE A 455 16.19 26.36 19.38
C ILE A 455 15.95 27.70 20.10
N ALA A 456 16.03 27.70 21.43
CA ALA A 456 15.95 28.91 22.25
C ALA A 456 17.30 29.27 22.87
N GLU A 457 18.19 28.29 23.05
CA GLU A 457 19.50 28.53 23.64
C GLU A 457 20.52 27.51 23.14
N ILE A 458 21.74 27.95 22.87
CA ILE A 458 22.90 27.09 22.67
C ILE A 458 23.97 27.50 23.67
N THR A 459 24.43 26.53 24.44
CA THR A 459 25.51 26.71 25.41
C THR A 459 26.68 25.83 24.99
N ALA A 460 27.87 26.42 24.90
CA ALA A 460 29.07 25.76 24.43
C ALA A 460 30.27 26.12 25.30
N ARG A 461 31.24 25.20 25.38
CA ARG A 461 32.56 25.48 25.95
C ARG A 461 33.64 25.18 24.94
N THR A 462 34.65 26.04 24.88
CA THR A 462 35.75 25.92 23.91
C THR A 462 37.11 25.92 24.60
N GLU A 463 37.90 24.87 24.42
CA GLU A 463 39.30 24.78 24.86
C GLU A 463 40.09 24.06 23.76
N ASN A 464 40.64 24.82 22.79
CA ASN A 464 41.24 24.35 21.53
C ASN A 464 40.26 23.59 20.58
N SER A 465 39.19 23.01 21.12
CA SER A 465 38.11 22.28 20.44
C SER A 465 36.75 22.58 21.11
N LEU A 466 35.64 22.08 20.54
CA LEU A 466 34.32 22.17 21.15
C LEU A 466 34.22 21.18 22.33
N ALA A 467 34.66 21.63 23.50
CA ALA A 467 34.76 20.83 24.71
C ALA A 467 33.39 20.44 25.26
N ASN A 468 32.39 21.33 25.19
CA ASN A 468 31.02 21.05 25.60
C ASN A 468 30.01 21.66 24.62
N LEU A 469 28.86 21.00 24.45
CA LEU A 469 27.69 21.53 23.78
C LEU A 469 26.41 21.06 24.49
N SER A 470 25.53 21.99 24.82
CA SER A 470 24.15 21.73 25.18
C SER A 470 23.23 22.68 24.40
N THR A 471 21.99 22.26 24.20
CA THR A 471 20.99 23.02 23.44
C THR A 471 19.67 22.95 24.18
N THR A 472 18.97 24.07 24.24
CA THR A 472 17.62 24.14 24.77
C THR A 472 16.64 24.36 23.63
N TYR A 473 15.68 23.45 23.53
CA TYR A 473 14.57 23.51 22.59
C TYR A 473 13.31 24.01 23.29
N VAL A 474 12.51 24.77 22.56
CA VAL A 474 11.17 25.19 22.97
C VAL A 474 10.18 24.79 21.88
N SER A 475 9.04 24.22 22.27
CA SER A 475 7.96 23.83 21.35
C SER A 475 6.59 24.02 21.98
N ILE A 476 5.54 23.91 21.16
CA ILE A 476 4.15 23.93 21.60
C ILE A 476 3.63 22.50 21.52
N SER A 477 3.30 21.90 22.66
CA SER A 477 2.70 20.57 22.75
C SER A 477 1.48 20.62 23.65
N GLY A 478 0.35 20.09 23.17
CA GLY A 478 -0.93 20.16 23.90
C GLY A 478 -1.42 21.58 24.22
N GLY A 479 -0.98 22.59 23.45
CA GLY A 479 -1.30 24.01 23.69
C GLY A 479 -0.43 24.70 24.74
N ALA A 480 0.52 23.99 25.37
CA ALA A 480 1.47 24.55 26.32
C ALA A 480 2.88 24.66 25.72
N ILE A 481 3.64 25.65 26.18
CA ILE A 481 5.06 25.80 25.85
C ILE A 481 5.85 24.77 26.67
N VAL A 482 6.58 23.91 25.98
CA VAL A 482 7.48 22.92 26.56
C VAL A 482 8.92 23.35 26.29
N ARG A 483 9.73 23.43 27.34
CA ARG A 483 11.17 23.71 27.26
C ARG A 483 11.94 22.45 27.64
N SER A 484 12.88 22.02 26.80
CA SER A 484 13.68 20.82 27.01
C SER A 484 15.15 21.11 26.73
N GLU A 485 16.01 20.78 27.69
CA GLU A 485 17.45 20.91 27.56
C GLU A 485 18.08 19.54 27.28
N THR A 486 19.03 19.50 26.35
CA THR A 486 19.80 18.30 26.04
C THR A 486 20.88 18.05 27.10
N PRO A 487 21.29 16.80 27.34
CA PRO A 487 22.48 16.52 28.13
C PRO A 487 23.73 17.23 27.57
N ALA A 488 24.60 17.71 28.47
CA ALA A 488 25.89 18.27 28.09
C ALA A 488 26.77 17.24 27.38
N ARG A 489 27.28 17.61 26.20
CA ARG A 489 28.11 16.74 25.33
C ARG A 489 29.58 17.11 25.46
N GLY A 490 30.33 16.36 26.26
CA GLY A 490 31.77 16.51 26.40
C GLY A 490 32.22 16.81 27.83
N THR A 491 33.11 17.79 28.01
CA THR A 491 33.74 18.13 29.31
C THR A 491 33.53 19.58 29.69
N ASP A 492 33.66 19.91 30.98
CA ASP A 492 33.44 21.27 31.49
C ASP A 492 34.66 22.21 31.31
N ARG A 493 35.57 21.88 30.40
CA ARG A 493 36.80 22.64 30.20
C ARG A 493 36.59 23.85 29.27
N GLY A 494 37.37 24.91 29.50
CA GLY A 494 37.31 26.15 28.74
C GLY A 494 36.20 27.12 29.16
N PRO A 495 36.25 28.37 28.67
CA PRO A 495 35.21 29.38 28.90
C PRO A 495 33.84 28.92 28.38
N LEU A 496 32.80 29.24 29.15
CA LEU A 496 31.41 29.04 28.77
C LEU A 496 30.95 30.20 27.87
N GLN A 497 30.33 29.87 26.75
CA GLN A 497 29.65 30.81 25.87
C GLN A 497 28.19 30.37 25.72
N THR A 498 27.27 31.31 25.82
CA THR A 498 25.84 31.06 25.69
C THR A 498 25.24 32.04 24.68
N MET A 499 24.48 31.50 23.75
CA MET A 499 23.66 32.25 22.79
C MET A 499 22.20 31.99 23.13
N ILE A 500 21.45 33.05 23.42
CA ILE A 500 20.00 33.01 23.69
C ILE A 500 19.29 33.61 22.48
N LEU A 501 18.22 32.97 22.03
CA LEU A 501 17.41 33.40 20.89
C LEU A 501 16.01 33.81 21.35
N GLU A 502 15.62 35.02 20.98
CA GLU A 502 14.25 35.53 21.19
C GLU A 502 13.21 34.74 20.37
N ASP A 503 11.91 34.97 20.58
CA ASP A 503 10.83 34.17 20.00
C ASP A 503 10.78 34.16 18.46
N ASP A 504 11.26 35.23 17.82
CA ASP A 504 11.30 35.42 16.37
C ASP A 504 12.71 35.30 15.76
N GLU A 505 13.71 34.98 16.58
CA GLU A 505 15.09 34.76 16.14
C GLU A 505 15.32 33.30 15.77
N TYR A 506 15.93 33.11 14.61
CA TYR A 506 16.25 31.79 14.08
C TYR A 506 17.66 31.76 13.54
N ILE A 507 18.31 30.61 13.67
CA ILE A 507 19.65 30.44 13.13
C ILE A 507 19.57 30.03 11.66
N ILE A 508 20.06 30.91 10.79
CA ILE A 508 20.11 30.73 9.33
C ILE A 508 21.54 30.52 8.81
N GLY A 509 22.51 30.35 9.72
CA GLY A 509 23.88 30.00 9.39
C GLY A 509 24.82 30.05 10.59
N PHE A 510 26.01 29.45 10.44
CA PHE A 510 27.06 29.46 11.45
C PHE A 510 28.43 29.64 10.81
N THR A 511 29.32 30.32 11.53
CA THR A 511 30.74 30.38 11.23
C THR A 511 31.52 29.95 12.47
N TYR A 512 32.33 28.90 12.35
CA TYR A 512 33.23 28.42 13.42
C TYR A 512 34.67 28.30 12.92
N ILE A 513 35.62 28.57 13.83
CA ILE A 513 37.07 28.42 13.63
C ILE A 513 37.59 27.57 14.79
N PHE A 514 38.17 26.40 14.50
CA PHE A 514 38.84 25.56 15.50
C PHE A 514 40.32 25.36 15.19
N ASN A 515 41.13 25.34 16.25
CA ASN A 515 42.57 25.20 16.17
C ASN A 515 43.06 24.13 17.16
N ALA A 516 43.33 22.91 16.68
CA ALA A 516 43.99 21.87 17.48
C ALA A 516 44.74 20.84 16.61
N GLU A 517 46.02 20.61 16.93
CA GLU A 517 46.91 19.61 16.31
C GLU A 517 46.76 18.19 16.90
N GLU A 518 46.21 18.03 18.12
CA GLU A 518 46.21 16.73 18.84
C GLU A 518 44.91 15.91 18.69
N HIS A 519 43.80 16.56 18.33
CA HIS A 519 42.52 15.91 18.02
C HIS A 519 41.89 16.72 16.89
N PRO A 520 41.94 16.29 15.61
CA PRO A 520 41.46 17.12 14.52
C PRO A 520 39.98 17.39 14.75
N PRO A 521 39.60 18.62 15.14
CA PRO A 521 38.20 18.95 15.22
C PRO A 521 37.76 18.94 13.75
N PHE A 522 36.87 18.01 13.41
CA PHE A 522 36.27 17.94 12.09
C PHE A 522 37.15 17.40 10.94
N GLY A 523 38.05 16.47 11.23
CA GLY A 523 38.51 15.49 10.22
C GLY A 523 39.51 16.01 9.19
N THR A 524 40.28 17.06 9.49
CA THR A 524 41.46 17.41 8.70
C THR A 524 42.72 17.45 9.58
N ASP A 525 43.77 16.82 9.07
CA ASP A 525 45.13 16.69 9.58
C ASP A 525 45.95 18.01 9.48
N LYS A 526 45.28 19.14 9.27
CA LYS A 526 45.84 20.49 9.20
C LYS A 526 44.97 21.45 10.02
N GLY A 527 45.61 22.26 10.87
CA GLY A 527 44.96 23.28 11.69
C GLY A 527 44.16 24.32 10.89
N ASP A 528 43.31 25.04 11.64
CA ASP A 528 42.33 26.04 11.20
C ASP A 528 41.40 25.61 10.08
N VAL A 529 40.36 24.83 10.42
CA VAL A 529 39.21 24.65 9.54
C VAL A 529 38.16 25.70 9.87
N THR A 530 37.96 26.63 8.94
CA THR A 530 36.81 27.53 8.96
C THR A 530 35.67 26.84 8.24
N PHE A 531 34.54 26.63 8.94
CA PHE A 531 33.31 26.19 8.30
C PHE A 531 32.33 27.35 8.28
N ASP A 532 31.82 27.67 7.10
CA ASP A 532 30.70 28.58 6.89
C ASP A 532 29.52 27.76 6.34
N PHE A 533 28.56 27.47 7.21
CA PHE A 533 27.31 26.84 6.80
C PHE A 533 26.26 27.93 6.65
N LYS A 534 25.88 28.21 5.41
CA LYS A 534 24.64 28.94 5.12
C LYS A 534 23.49 27.96 5.15
N ALA A 535 22.35 28.38 5.71
CA ALA A 535 21.15 27.57 5.66
C ALA A 535 20.82 27.21 4.21
N PRO A 536 20.41 25.96 3.95
CA PRO A 536 19.87 25.60 2.66
C PRO A 536 18.59 26.38 2.39
N LYS A 537 18.24 26.48 1.12
CA LYS A 537 16.98 27.10 0.69
C LYS A 537 15.92 26.04 0.48
N ASN A 538 14.69 26.36 0.88
CA ASN A 538 13.54 25.54 0.58
C ASN A 538 13.11 25.69 -0.90
N ILE A 539 12.06 24.96 -1.28
CA ILE A 539 11.47 25.00 -2.63
C ILE A 539 11.07 26.41 -3.08
N ASP A 540 10.66 27.27 -2.14
CA ASP A 540 10.28 28.66 -2.42
C ASP A 540 11.48 29.62 -2.45
N GLY A 541 12.71 29.11 -2.31
CA GLY A 541 13.94 29.91 -2.29
C GLY A 541 14.18 30.68 -0.99
N LYS A 542 13.41 30.41 0.07
CA LYS A 542 13.58 30.99 1.41
C LYS A 542 14.60 30.19 2.21
N ASP A 543 15.35 30.88 3.06
CA ASP A 543 16.32 30.23 3.95
C ASP A 543 15.59 29.37 4.98
N MET A 544 16.05 28.12 5.11
CA MET A 544 15.63 27.20 6.17
C MET A 544 16.26 27.64 7.50
N VAL A 545 15.78 27.09 8.61
CA VAL A 545 16.29 27.39 9.95
C VAL A 545 16.89 26.15 10.58
N LEU A 546 17.93 26.31 11.41
CA LEU A 546 18.45 25.18 12.17
C LEU A 546 17.34 24.66 13.10
N HIS A 547 16.99 23.40 12.91
CA HIS A 547 15.90 22.75 13.62
C HIS A 547 16.41 21.99 14.84
N TYR A 548 17.35 21.07 14.64
CA TYR A 548 18.01 20.31 15.70
C TYR A 548 19.34 19.72 15.23
N MET A 549 20.06 19.08 16.14
CA MET A 549 21.37 18.50 15.89
C MET A 549 21.41 17.00 16.22
N ALA A 550 22.07 16.22 15.38
CA ALA A 550 22.51 14.86 15.69
C ALA A 550 24.03 14.80 15.53
N GLY A 551 24.70 13.76 16.01
CA GLY A 551 26.17 13.75 15.89
C GLY A 551 26.87 12.72 16.75
N LYS A 552 28.14 13.00 17.04
CA LYS A 552 29.00 12.16 17.88
C LYS A 552 29.81 12.98 18.87
N ALA A 553 29.98 12.46 20.09
CA ALA A 553 30.82 13.06 21.13
C ALA A 553 31.61 11.99 21.91
N CYS A 554 32.82 12.31 22.36
CA CYS A 554 33.60 11.50 23.29
C CYS A 554 34.65 12.37 24.00
N GLY A 555 34.32 12.86 25.20
CA GLY A 555 35.15 13.86 25.91
C GLY A 555 35.10 15.28 25.31
N CYS A 556 34.88 15.40 24.00
CA CYS A 556 34.51 16.62 23.28
C CYS A 556 33.52 16.27 22.16
N VAL A 557 32.96 17.28 21.48
CA VAL A 557 32.07 17.07 20.33
C VAL A 557 32.92 16.78 19.09
N HIS A 558 32.76 15.58 18.52
CA HIS A 558 33.55 15.11 17.38
C HIS A 558 32.89 15.41 16.03
N SER A 559 31.56 15.36 15.98
CA SER A 559 30.80 15.63 14.76
C SER A 559 29.40 16.11 15.04
N ILE A 560 28.87 16.90 14.11
CA ILE A 560 27.51 17.42 14.14
C ILE A 560 26.90 17.28 12.74
N LEU A 561 25.73 16.66 12.70
CA LEU A 561 24.74 16.76 11.64
C LEU A 561 23.74 17.85 12.04
N PHE A 562 23.77 18.95 11.31
CA PHE A 562 22.78 20.01 11.37
C PHE A 562 21.56 19.57 10.58
N VAL A 563 20.39 19.55 11.22
CA VAL A 563 19.11 19.35 10.54
C VAL A 563 18.43 20.69 10.39
N TRP A 564 18.23 21.11 9.15
CA TRP A 564 17.55 22.33 8.76
C TRP A 564 16.11 22.03 8.45
N ALA A 565 15.18 22.94 8.79
CA ALA A 565 13.77 22.79 8.45
C ALA A 565 13.16 24.11 7.96
N ASP A 566 11.99 24.06 7.31
CA ASP A 566 11.14 25.26 7.15
C ASP A 566 10.86 25.91 8.50
N LYS A 567 10.39 27.17 8.55
CA LYS A 567 10.08 27.82 9.85
C LYS A 567 9.06 27.01 10.68
N PRO A 568 9.11 27.09 12.03
CA PRO A 568 8.14 26.40 12.88
C PRO A 568 6.72 26.83 12.55
N LEU A 569 5.76 25.90 12.60
CA LEU A 569 4.35 26.20 12.41
C LEU A 569 3.86 27.06 13.57
N GLN A 570 3.12 28.14 13.29
CA GLN A 570 2.55 28.97 14.35
C GLN A 570 1.28 28.32 14.90
N ALA A 571 0.90 28.70 16.13
CA ALA A 571 -0.33 28.20 16.75
C ALA A 571 -1.60 28.45 15.91
N THR A 572 -1.60 29.51 15.09
CA THR A 572 -2.68 29.83 14.14
C THR A 572 -2.74 28.91 12.93
N ASP A 573 -1.63 28.25 12.59
CA ASP A 573 -1.50 27.39 11.41
C ASP A 573 -1.90 25.92 11.71
N ILE A 574 -2.28 25.62 12.95
CA ILE A 574 -2.61 24.26 13.46
C ILE A 574 -4.13 23.99 13.46
N GLN A 575 -4.95 24.91 12.92
CA GLN A 575 -6.41 24.76 12.84
C GLN A 575 -6.89 23.92 11.66
#